data_AF-A0A2Z6PQI1-F1
#
_entry.id   AF-A0A2Z6PQI1-F1
#
_cell.length_a   1.000
_cell.length_b   1.000
_cell.length_c   1.000
_cell.angle_alpha   90.00
_cell.angle_beta   90.00
_cell.angle_gamma   90.00
#
_symmetry.space_group_name_H-M   'P 1'
#
loop_
_entity.id
_entity.type
_entity.pdbx_description
1 polymer ?
#
loop_
_entity_poly.entity_id
_entity_poly.type
_entity_poly.pdbx_seq_one_letter_code
_entity_poly.pdbx_strand_id
1 'polypeptide(L)'
;MIATFPSLHALFGAFLIATIFLNTYPEFVLATSHHGSVTRHYKFDIRLVNVTRLCHTKSVVTVNGKFPGPQIVVREGDRLVVKVVNHVPNNISLHWHGVRQLGSGWSDGQSYVYNFTIVGQRGTLFWHAHFSWLRATVYGPLILLPRHNESYPFQKPYKEVPILFGEWWNADPEAVIAQALQTGGGPNVSDAYTINGLPGPLYNCSKDTYKLKVKPGKTYLLRLINAALNDELFFSIANHTLIIVEADASYIKPFKSNTILLGPGQTTNVLLKTKPYYPNATFFMLAKPYFTGQGTFDNSTVAASMNNESFALPTIALLQQHFFGKANNGVWLMHCHFDVHLSWGLRMAWIVEDGKLPNQKLPPPPKDLPKC
;
A
#
# COMPACT_ATOMS: atom_id res chain seq x y z
N MET A 1 8.66 -37.55 54.72
CA MET A 1 8.86 -37.67 53.25
C MET A 1 10.03 -36.79 52.89
N ILE A 2 11.09 -37.33 52.28
CA ILE A 2 12.26 -36.57 51.82
C ILE A 2 12.24 -36.62 50.29
N ALA A 3 12.27 -35.46 49.64
CA ALA A 3 12.28 -35.38 48.18
C ALA A 3 13.70 -35.63 47.65
N THR A 4 13.88 -36.69 46.86
CA THR A 4 15.13 -37.00 46.18
C THR A 4 15.30 -36.09 44.97
N PHE A 5 16.13 -35.05 45.08
CA PHE A 5 16.54 -34.26 43.92
C PHE A 5 17.45 -35.08 42.98
N PRO A 6 17.32 -34.94 41.65
CA PRO A 6 18.22 -35.60 40.71
C PRO A 6 19.65 -35.07 40.84
N SER A 7 20.64 -35.92 40.61
CA SER A 7 22.05 -35.54 40.74
C SER A 7 22.47 -34.52 39.67
N LEU A 8 23.45 -33.68 39.99
CA LEU A 8 23.96 -32.66 39.08
C LEU A 8 24.44 -33.25 37.73
N HIS A 9 24.98 -34.47 37.76
CA HIS A 9 25.39 -35.22 36.57
C HIS A 9 24.21 -35.58 35.65
N ALA A 10 23.04 -35.92 36.20
CA ALA A 10 21.85 -36.21 35.39
C ALA A 10 21.32 -34.94 34.70
N LEU A 11 21.33 -33.80 35.40
CA LEU A 11 20.98 -32.49 34.83
C LEU A 11 21.96 -32.07 33.73
N PHE A 12 23.27 -32.26 33.94
CA PHE A 12 24.30 -31.93 32.94
C PHE A 12 24.22 -32.83 31.70
N GLY A 13 23.95 -34.13 31.89
CA GLY A 13 23.71 -35.08 30.79
C GLY A 13 22.48 -34.71 29.96
N ALA A 14 21.36 -34.35 30.61
CA ALA A 14 20.16 -33.88 29.92
C ALA A 14 20.41 -32.59 29.13
N PHE A 15 21.19 -31.64 29.68
CA PHE A 15 21.56 -30.40 29.00
C PHE A 15 22.48 -30.65 27.78
N LEU A 16 23.44 -31.57 27.90
CA LEU A 16 24.28 -32.00 26.77
C LEU A 16 23.46 -32.69 25.67
N ILE A 17 22.55 -33.60 26.02
CA ILE A 17 21.67 -34.26 25.03
C ILE A 17 20.78 -33.23 24.32
N ALA A 18 20.20 -32.27 25.05
CA ALA A 18 19.36 -31.22 24.48
C ALA A 18 20.16 -30.29 23.54
N THR A 19 21.36 -29.87 23.94
CA THR A 19 22.23 -29.01 23.12
C THR A 19 22.82 -29.75 21.92
N ILE A 20 23.06 -31.05 22.01
CA ILE A 20 23.42 -31.89 20.86
C ILE A 20 22.23 -31.98 19.89
N PHE A 21 21.01 -32.29 20.36
CA PHE A 21 19.81 -32.31 19.52
C PHE A 21 19.54 -30.98 18.80
N LEU A 22 19.73 -29.86 19.48
CA LEU A 22 19.59 -28.51 18.92
C LEU A 22 20.61 -28.21 17.81
N ASN A 23 21.82 -28.78 17.88
CA ASN A 23 22.86 -28.59 16.87
C ASN A 23 22.80 -29.61 15.73
N THR A 24 22.31 -30.83 15.96
CA THR A 24 22.19 -31.87 14.92
C THR A 24 20.89 -31.78 14.12
N TYR A 25 19.82 -31.21 14.69
CA TYR A 25 18.53 -31.03 14.00
C TYR A 25 18.04 -29.56 14.05
N PRO A 26 18.75 -28.59 13.42
CA PRO A 26 18.26 -27.21 13.31
C PRO A 26 16.90 -27.12 12.59
N GLU A 27 16.64 -28.05 11.67
CA GLU A 27 15.33 -28.32 11.05
C GLU A 27 14.18 -28.41 12.08
N PHE A 28 14.40 -29.06 13.24
CA PHE A 28 13.33 -29.30 14.21
C PHE A 28 12.91 -28.05 14.98
N VAL A 29 13.80 -27.05 15.10
CA VAL A 29 13.43 -25.72 15.65
C VAL A 29 12.66 -24.94 14.58
N LEU A 30 13.13 -24.97 13.33
CA LEU A 30 12.51 -24.29 12.18
C LEU A 30 11.11 -24.86 11.81
N ALA A 31 10.89 -26.16 12.06
CA ALA A 31 9.62 -26.85 11.80
C ALA A 31 8.40 -26.22 12.52
N THR A 32 8.63 -25.47 13.60
CA THR A 32 7.56 -24.85 14.43
C THR A 32 6.86 -23.63 13.81
N SER A 33 6.87 -23.49 12.47
CA SER A 33 6.18 -22.40 11.77
C SER A 33 5.33 -22.79 10.55
N HIS A 34 5.07 -24.09 10.32
CA HIS A 34 4.21 -24.60 9.24
C HIS A 34 2.70 -24.30 9.37
N HIS A 35 2.33 -23.19 10.02
CA HIS A 35 0.95 -22.73 10.23
C HIS A 35 0.34 -22.11 8.96
N GLY A 36 -0.01 -22.96 7.99
CA GLY A 36 -1.04 -22.67 6.98
C GLY A 36 -0.72 -21.53 6.00
N SER A 37 0.45 -21.55 5.35
CA SER A 37 0.72 -20.73 4.16
C SER A 37 -0.26 -21.12 3.04
N VAL A 38 -1.10 -20.18 2.59
CA VAL A 38 -2.03 -20.41 1.47
C VAL A 38 -1.47 -19.79 0.19
N THR A 39 -1.53 -20.50 -0.93
CA THR A 39 -1.31 -19.87 -2.24
C THR A 39 -2.57 -19.09 -2.66
N ARG A 40 -2.43 -17.80 -2.89
CA ARG A 40 -3.48 -16.86 -3.26
C ARG A 40 -3.34 -16.52 -4.74
N HIS A 41 -4.29 -16.98 -5.56
CA HIS A 41 -4.30 -16.73 -7.00
C HIS A 41 -5.19 -15.55 -7.38
N TYR A 42 -4.66 -14.64 -8.19
CA TYR A 42 -5.40 -13.53 -8.80
C TYR A 42 -5.15 -13.49 -10.32
N LYS A 43 -6.15 -13.04 -11.08
CA LYS A 43 -6.04 -12.73 -12.51
C LYS A 43 -6.36 -11.26 -12.74
N PHE A 44 -5.46 -10.57 -13.42
CA PHE A 44 -5.52 -9.14 -13.73
C PHE A 44 -5.57 -8.98 -15.26
N ASP A 45 -6.77 -8.85 -15.81
CA ASP A 45 -6.98 -8.47 -17.22
C ASP A 45 -6.86 -6.95 -17.34
N ILE A 46 -5.79 -6.49 -17.99
CA ILE A 46 -5.55 -5.08 -18.28
C ILE A 46 -6.39 -4.69 -19.49
N ARG A 47 -7.31 -3.75 -19.34
CA ARG A 47 -8.22 -3.33 -20.41
C ARG A 47 -8.60 -1.86 -20.35
N LEU A 48 -8.88 -1.30 -21.52
CA LEU A 48 -9.47 0.03 -21.68
C LEU A 48 -10.92 0.04 -21.20
N VAL A 49 -11.32 1.07 -20.46
CA VAL A 49 -12.70 1.37 -20.06
C VAL A 49 -12.93 2.87 -20.13
N ASN A 50 -14.08 3.29 -20.67
CA ASN A 50 -14.50 4.69 -20.66
C ASN A 50 -14.89 5.12 -19.23
N VAL A 51 -14.24 6.16 -18.72
CA VAL A 51 -14.50 6.77 -17.41
C VAL A 51 -14.80 8.24 -17.61
N THR A 52 -15.91 8.70 -17.01
CA THR A 52 -16.33 10.10 -17.00
C THR A 52 -16.01 10.74 -15.66
N ARG A 53 -15.34 11.90 -15.65
CA ARG A 53 -15.15 12.80 -14.50
C ARG A 53 -15.13 14.23 -15.00
N LEU A 54 -15.55 15.19 -14.17
CA LEU A 54 -15.55 16.62 -14.53
C LEU A 54 -16.32 16.91 -15.85
N CYS A 55 -17.35 16.11 -16.16
CA CYS A 55 -18.02 16.00 -17.48
C CYS A 55 -17.16 15.58 -18.70
N HIS A 56 -15.86 15.38 -18.56
CA HIS A 56 -15.02 14.79 -19.61
C HIS A 56 -15.08 13.25 -19.54
N THR A 57 -15.28 12.60 -20.68
CA THR A 57 -15.20 11.13 -20.81
C THR A 57 -13.99 10.76 -21.65
N LYS A 58 -13.14 9.89 -21.11
CA LYS A 58 -12.03 9.29 -21.86
C LYS A 58 -11.90 7.81 -21.56
N SER A 59 -11.30 7.08 -22.50
CA SER A 59 -10.85 5.71 -22.29
C SER A 59 -9.60 5.71 -21.42
N VAL A 60 -9.58 4.89 -20.36
CA VAL A 60 -8.43 4.74 -19.45
C VAL A 60 -8.05 3.28 -19.26
N VAL A 61 -6.78 3.01 -18.97
CA VAL A 61 -6.28 1.66 -18.69
C VAL A 61 -6.71 1.25 -17.28
N THR A 62 -7.30 0.06 -17.15
CA THR A 62 -7.83 -0.45 -15.88
C THR A 62 -7.47 -1.92 -15.65
N VAL A 63 -7.44 -2.34 -14.38
CA VAL A 63 -7.39 -3.77 -14.03
C VAL A 63 -8.80 -4.29 -13.85
N ASN A 64 -9.15 -5.37 -14.56
CA ASN A 64 -10.45 -6.03 -14.51
C ASN A 64 -11.64 -5.08 -14.77
N GLY A 65 -11.43 -3.95 -15.42
CA GLY A 65 -12.45 -2.93 -15.69
C GLY A 65 -12.80 -2.06 -14.48
N LYS A 66 -11.88 -1.90 -13.51
CA LYS A 66 -12.11 -1.12 -12.28
C LYS A 66 -11.09 0.01 -12.13
N PHE A 67 -11.57 1.19 -11.75
CA PHE A 67 -10.78 2.35 -11.37
C PHE A 67 -11.36 2.96 -10.07
N PRO A 68 -10.62 2.95 -8.94
CA PRO A 68 -9.36 2.22 -8.72
C PRO A 68 -9.52 0.70 -8.90
N GLY A 69 -8.40 0.00 -9.04
CA GLY A 69 -8.34 -1.44 -9.30
C GLY A 69 -8.77 -2.32 -8.12
N PRO A 70 -8.85 -3.66 -8.35
CA PRO A 70 -9.28 -4.61 -7.32
C PRO A 70 -8.32 -4.68 -6.13
N GLN A 71 -8.92 -4.82 -4.94
CA GLN A 71 -8.22 -5.11 -3.70
C GLN A 71 -7.63 -6.53 -3.69
N ILE A 72 -6.35 -6.65 -3.36
CA ILE A 72 -5.72 -7.92 -2.99
C ILE A 72 -5.76 -8.06 -1.46
N VAL A 73 -6.00 -9.28 -0.97
CA VAL A 73 -5.95 -9.62 0.46
C VAL A 73 -5.21 -10.93 0.65
N VAL A 74 -4.12 -10.86 1.39
CA VAL A 74 -3.22 -11.97 1.71
C VAL A 74 -2.85 -11.90 3.20
N ARG A 75 -2.36 -12.99 3.79
CA ARG A 75 -1.73 -12.98 5.11
C ARG A 75 -0.22 -12.91 4.99
N GLU A 76 0.44 -12.44 6.05
CA GLU A 76 1.85 -12.76 6.26
C GLU A 76 2.02 -14.30 6.24
N GLY A 77 2.96 -14.79 5.43
CA GLY A 77 3.16 -16.20 5.14
C GLY A 77 2.40 -16.75 3.91
N ASP A 78 1.39 -16.07 3.38
CA ASP A 78 0.74 -16.48 2.13
C ASP A 78 1.67 -16.28 0.91
N ARG A 79 1.56 -17.17 -0.08
CA ARG A 79 2.20 -17.02 -1.38
C ARG A 79 1.24 -16.36 -2.37
N LEU A 80 1.59 -15.18 -2.86
CA LEU A 80 0.80 -14.43 -3.83
C LEU A 80 1.22 -14.78 -5.25
N VAL A 81 0.24 -15.19 -6.07
CA VAL A 81 0.41 -15.46 -7.50
C VAL A 81 -0.58 -14.61 -8.30
N VAL A 82 -0.07 -13.65 -9.08
CA VAL A 82 -0.91 -12.79 -9.94
C VAL A 82 -0.54 -12.99 -11.40
N LYS A 83 -1.48 -13.54 -12.19
CA LYS A 83 -1.35 -13.60 -13.65
C LYS A 83 -1.92 -12.33 -14.26
N VAL A 84 -1.06 -11.57 -14.94
CA VAL A 84 -1.45 -10.40 -15.74
C VAL A 84 -1.70 -10.86 -17.18
N VAL A 85 -2.75 -10.32 -17.79
CA VAL A 85 -3.05 -10.50 -19.22
C VAL A 85 -3.27 -9.12 -19.81
N ASN A 86 -2.39 -8.71 -20.73
CA ASN A 86 -2.48 -7.40 -21.36
C ASN A 86 -3.41 -7.45 -22.58
N HIS A 87 -4.46 -6.64 -22.59
CA HIS A 87 -5.37 -6.45 -23.73
C HIS A 87 -5.35 -5.01 -24.26
N VAL A 88 -4.34 -4.19 -23.88
CA VAL A 88 -4.15 -2.82 -24.39
C VAL A 88 -2.83 -2.71 -25.17
N PRO A 89 -2.70 -1.79 -26.15
CA PRO A 89 -1.48 -1.67 -26.95
C PRO A 89 -0.28 -1.09 -26.18
N ASN A 90 -0.51 -0.43 -25.06
CA ASN A 90 0.56 0.06 -24.18
C ASN A 90 1.31 -1.13 -23.56
N ASN A 91 2.64 -1.04 -23.53
CA ASN A 91 3.46 -1.88 -22.64
C ASN A 91 3.03 -1.65 -21.19
N ILE A 92 3.05 -2.71 -20.37
CA ILE A 92 2.68 -2.59 -18.96
C ILE A 92 3.44 -3.57 -18.07
N SER A 93 3.94 -3.05 -16.96
CA SER A 93 4.46 -3.79 -15.81
C SER A 93 3.61 -3.44 -14.58
N LEU A 94 3.57 -4.32 -13.58
CA LEU A 94 3.00 -4.02 -12.27
C LEU A 94 4.08 -4.16 -11.19
N HIS A 95 4.05 -3.25 -10.22
CA HIS A 95 4.91 -3.24 -9.04
C HIS A 95 4.06 -3.42 -7.77
N TRP A 96 4.65 -4.03 -6.76
CA TRP A 96 4.00 -4.40 -5.50
C TRP A 96 4.54 -3.53 -4.38
N HIS A 97 4.17 -2.25 -4.41
CA HIS A 97 4.82 -1.19 -3.64
C HIS A 97 5.10 -1.56 -2.19
N GLY A 98 6.37 -1.49 -1.81
CA GLY A 98 6.84 -1.79 -0.46
C GLY A 98 6.95 -3.27 -0.10
N VAL A 99 6.59 -4.21 -0.97
CA VAL A 99 6.87 -5.65 -0.76
C VAL A 99 8.38 -5.87 -0.89
N ARG A 100 8.99 -6.60 0.05
CA ARG A 100 10.47 -6.78 0.10
C ARG A 100 11.07 -7.70 -0.97
N GLN A 101 10.25 -8.39 -1.79
CA GLN A 101 10.68 -9.28 -2.88
C GLN A 101 11.84 -10.23 -2.54
N LEU A 102 11.89 -10.74 -1.32
CA LEU A 102 13.00 -11.57 -0.83
C LEU A 102 13.11 -12.82 -1.71
N GLY A 103 14.27 -12.99 -2.36
CA GLY A 103 14.50 -14.08 -3.33
C GLY A 103 13.53 -14.09 -4.53
N SER A 104 12.92 -12.96 -4.88
CA SER A 104 11.81 -12.90 -5.86
C SER A 104 11.78 -11.62 -6.73
N GLY A 105 12.88 -10.85 -6.81
CA GLY A 105 12.96 -9.53 -7.46
C GLY A 105 12.54 -9.44 -8.95
N TRP A 106 12.55 -10.54 -9.71
CA TRP A 106 11.92 -10.58 -11.06
C TRP A 106 10.41 -10.28 -11.02
N SER A 107 9.74 -10.58 -9.89
CA SER A 107 8.36 -10.20 -9.63
C SER A 107 8.18 -8.73 -9.23
N ASP A 108 9.19 -7.87 -9.34
CA ASP A 108 9.06 -6.46 -8.93
C ASP A 108 8.69 -5.49 -10.06
N GLY A 109 8.67 -5.98 -11.30
CA GLY A 109 8.23 -5.20 -12.47
C GLY A 109 8.49 -5.82 -13.84
N GLN A 110 8.98 -7.07 -13.92
CA GLN A 110 9.39 -7.69 -15.20
C GLN A 110 8.84 -9.11 -15.35
N SER A 111 7.51 -9.28 -15.18
CA SER A 111 6.85 -10.57 -15.42
C SER A 111 5.39 -10.41 -15.90
N TYR A 112 4.88 -11.46 -16.55
CA TYR A 112 3.44 -11.67 -16.79
C TYR A 112 2.79 -12.54 -15.70
N VAL A 113 3.59 -13.27 -14.91
CA VAL A 113 3.17 -14.05 -13.75
C VAL A 113 4.03 -13.68 -12.55
N TYR A 114 3.46 -12.87 -11.68
CA TYR A 114 4.09 -12.44 -10.43
C TYR A 114 3.91 -13.53 -9.38
N ASN A 115 4.99 -13.98 -8.72
CA ASN A 115 4.97 -15.13 -7.82
C ASN A 115 6.00 -14.92 -6.69
N PHE A 116 5.51 -14.60 -5.49
CA PHE A 116 6.32 -14.28 -4.31
C PHE A 116 5.57 -14.60 -3.01
N THR A 117 6.28 -14.62 -1.88
CA THR A 117 5.71 -14.91 -0.55
C THR A 117 5.81 -13.68 0.35
N ILE A 118 4.77 -13.40 1.13
CA ILE A 118 4.76 -12.27 2.07
C ILE A 118 5.56 -12.62 3.33
N VAL A 119 6.76 -12.07 3.50
CA VAL A 119 7.68 -12.42 4.59
C VAL A 119 7.89 -11.24 5.55
N GLY A 120 7.37 -11.36 6.78
CA GLY A 120 7.61 -10.39 7.86
C GLY A 120 7.03 -9.00 7.62
N GLN A 121 5.92 -8.91 6.87
CA GLN A 121 5.21 -7.67 6.57
C GLN A 121 3.71 -7.87 6.81
N ARG A 122 3.08 -6.92 7.49
CA ARG A 122 1.66 -6.99 7.90
C ARG A 122 1.13 -5.58 8.07
N GLY A 123 0.00 -5.29 7.43
CA GLY A 123 -0.54 -3.95 7.31
C GLY A 123 -1.16 -3.64 5.95
N THR A 124 -0.97 -2.41 5.47
CA THR A 124 -1.36 -1.94 4.14
C THR A 124 -0.13 -1.69 3.30
N LEU A 125 -0.23 -2.09 2.03
CA LEU A 125 0.59 -1.66 0.91
C LEU A 125 -0.36 -1.35 -0.27
N PHE A 126 0.18 -1.07 -1.44
CA PHE A 126 -0.62 -1.02 -2.67
C PHE A 126 0.15 -1.65 -3.84
N TRP A 127 -0.54 -1.85 -4.96
CA TRP A 127 0.06 -2.25 -6.21
C TRP A 127 -0.29 -1.20 -7.26
N HIS A 128 0.59 -1.00 -8.25
CA HIS A 128 0.39 -0.05 -9.33
C HIS A 128 1.13 -0.45 -10.61
N ALA A 129 0.79 0.17 -11.74
CA ALA A 129 1.63 0.08 -12.92
C ALA A 129 3.00 0.71 -12.67
N HIS A 130 4.06 0.11 -13.23
CA HIS A 130 5.43 0.64 -13.13
C HIS A 130 6.04 0.88 -14.53
N PHE A 131 5.17 1.33 -15.44
CA PHE A 131 5.52 1.72 -16.80
C PHE A 131 4.83 3.06 -17.09
N SER A 132 5.64 4.08 -17.42
CA SER A 132 5.17 5.44 -17.72
C SER A 132 4.23 6.01 -16.65
N TRP A 133 3.28 6.88 -17.01
CA TRP A 133 2.29 7.50 -16.12
C TRP A 133 0.98 6.68 -15.99
N LEU A 134 0.96 5.44 -16.49
CA LEU A 134 -0.19 4.53 -16.41
C LEU A 134 -0.74 4.34 -14.98
N ARG A 135 0.09 4.53 -13.94
CA ARG A 135 -0.37 4.48 -12.53
C ARG A 135 -1.32 5.61 -12.12
N ALA A 136 -1.59 6.60 -12.98
CA ALA A 136 -2.69 7.54 -12.79
C ALA A 136 -4.07 6.83 -12.79
N THR A 137 -4.16 5.64 -13.41
CA THR A 137 -5.41 4.85 -13.45
C THR A 137 -5.22 3.36 -13.11
N VAL A 138 -4.01 2.82 -13.26
CA VAL A 138 -3.68 1.44 -12.90
C VAL A 138 -3.03 1.37 -11.51
N TYR A 139 -3.87 1.33 -10.47
CA TYR A 139 -3.45 1.10 -9.08
C TYR A 139 -4.57 0.47 -8.23
N GLY A 140 -4.22 -0.17 -7.11
CA GLY A 140 -5.19 -0.71 -6.15
C GLY A 140 -4.57 -1.21 -4.84
N PRO A 141 -5.38 -1.46 -3.80
CA PRO A 141 -4.86 -1.73 -2.46
C PRO A 141 -4.38 -3.17 -2.28
N LEU A 142 -3.27 -3.34 -1.55
CA LEU A 142 -2.67 -4.63 -1.16
C LEU A 142 -2.74 -4.77 0.36
N ILE A 143 -3.67 -5.61 0.84
CA ILE A 143 -3.88 -5.80 2.28
C ILE A 143 -3.09 -7.01 2.76
N LEU A 144 -2.14 -6.78 3.66
CA LEU A 144 -1.38 -7.80 4.37
C LEU A 144 -1.98 -8.01 5.76
N LEU A 145 -2.78 -9.05 5.95
CA LEU A 145 -3.32 -9.41 7.25
C LEU A 145 -2.24 -10.12 8.12
N PRO A 146 -2.36 -10.10 9.46
CA PRO A 146 -1.53 -10.93 10.35
C PRO A 146 -1.59 -12.42 9.98
N ARG A 147 -0.64 -13.22 10.48
CA ARG A 147 -0.62 -14.68 10.30
C ARG A 147 -1.92 -15.32 10.80
N HIS A 148 -2.17 -16.58 10.40
CA HIS A 148 -3.26 -17.34 11.03
C HIS A 148 -3.05 -17.42 12.55
N ASN A 149 -4.11 -17.19 13.31
CA ASN A 149 -4.16 -17.11 14.77
C ASN A 149 -3.42 -15.92 15.44
N GLU A 150 -2.79 -15.01 14.67
CA GLU A 150 -2.30 -13.73 15.20
C GLU A 150 -3.39 -12.65 15.24
N SER A 151 -3.35 -11.80 16.28
CA SER A 151 -4.17 -10.59 16.39
C SER A 151 -3.39 -9.34 15.95
N TYR A 152 -4.13 -8.24 15.73
CA TYR A 152 -3.53 -6.91 15.71
C TYR A 152 -2.95 -6.55 17.09
N PRO A 153 -1.92 -5.69 17.18
CA PRO A 153 -1.39 -5.16 18.44
C PRO A 153 -2.31 -4.11 19.10
N PHE A 154 -3.51 -3.92 18.54
CA PHE A 154 -4.57 -3.02 18.98
C PHE A 154 -5.92 -3.75 18.91
N GLN A 155 -6.95 -3.22 19.59
CA GLN A 155 -8.29 -3.82 19.58
C GLN A 155 -8.80 -4.00 18.14
N LYS A 156 -9.22 -5.22 17.79
CA LYS A 156 -9.72 -5.57 16.46
C LYS A 156 -10.81 -4.58 16.00
N PRO A 157 -10.67 -3.95 14.82
CA PRO A 157 -11.66 -2.99 14.31
C PRO A 157 -12.98 -3.67 13.95
N TYR A 158 -14.07 -2.90 13.95
CA TYR A 158 -15.39 -3.35 13.50
C TYR A 158 -15.43 -3.64 12.00
N LYS A 159 -14.76 -2.79 11.20
CA LYS A 159 -14.57 -2.97 9.77
C LYS A 159 -13.29 -2.24 9.33
N GLU A 160 -12.67 -2.75 8.27
CA GLU A 160 -11.50 -2.18 7.62
C GLU A 160 -11.90 -1.61 6.26
N VAL A 161 -11.35 -0.46 5.85
CA VAL A 161 -11.73 0.23 4.60
C VAL A 161 -10.52 0.89 3.95
N PRO A 162 -10.15 0.54 2.71
CA PRO A 162 -9.18 1.29 1.91
C PRO A 162 -9.69 2.69 1.54
N ILE A 163 -8.81 3.68 1.69
CA ILE A 163 -9.00 5.06 1.24
C ILE A 163 -7.79 5.39 0.37
N LEU A 164 -7.97 5.31 -0.94
CA LEU A 164 -6.92 5.62 -1.91
C LEU A 164 -7.06 7.06 -2.36
N PHE A 165 -5.99 7.84 -2.25
CA PHE A 165 -5.85 9.12 -2.92
C PHE A 165 -5.21 8.90 -4.30
N GLY A 166 -5.55 9.75 -5.26
CA GLY A 166 -4.99 9.71 -6.61
C GLY A 166 -5.38 10.95 -7.40
N GLU A 167 -4.81 11.13 -8.58
CA GLU A 167 -5.04 12.30 -9.44
C GLU A 167 -5.86 11.95 -10.69
N TRP A 168 -6.50 12.96 -11.28
CA TRP A 168 -7.22 12.86 -12.55
C TRP A 168 -6.82 14.02 -13.47
N TRP A 169 -6.36 13.66 -14.67
CA TRP A 169 -6.29 14.56 -15.81
C TRP A 169 -7.48 14.32 -16.73
N ASN A 170 -8.01 15.38 -17.35
CA ASN A 170 -8.95 15.28 -18.48
C ASN A 170 -8.22 14.87 -19.77
N ALA A 171 -6.97 15.32 -19.94
CA ALA A 171 -6.03 14.82 -20.95
C ALA A 171 -5.58 13.37 -20.67
N ASP A 172 -4.93 12.73 -21.64
CA ASP A 172 -4.24 11.44 -21.43
C ASP A 172 -2.93 11.67 -20.64
N PRO A 173 -2.71 11.02 -19.47
CA PRO A 173 -1.46 11.13 -18.72
C PRO A 173 -0.22 10.74 -19.54
N GLU A 174 -0.35 9.80 -20.50
CA GLU A 174 0.75 9.44 -21.39
C GLU A 174 1.12 10.58 -22.36
N ALA A 175 0.14 11.38 -22.78
CA ALA A 175 0.39 12.58 -23.58
C ALA A 175 0.98 13.72 -22.74
N VAL A 176 0.52 13.88 -21.48
CA VAL A 176 1.06 14.88 -20.53
C VAL A 176 2.54 14.63 -20.27
N ILE A 177 2.95 13.38 -20.00
CA ILE A 177 4.35 13.06 -19.75
C ILE A 177 5.19 13.10 -21.04
N ALA A 178 4.63 12.71 -22.19
CA ALA A 178 5.31 12.86 -23.48
C ALA A 178 5.61 14.34 -23.79
N GLN A 179 4.66 15.26 -23.53
CA GLN A 179 4.88 16.71 -23.69
C GLN A 179 5.97 17.23 -22.74
N ALA A 180 5.96 16.82 -21.47
CA ALA A 180 6.98 17.22 -20.50
C ALA A 180 8.39 16.77 -20.95
N LEU A 181 8.53 15.51 -21.37
CA LEU A 181 9.79 14.94 -21.85
C LEU A 181 10.28 15.58 -23.16
N GLN A 182 9.38 15.98 -24.06
CA GLN A 182 9.74 16.67 -25.31
C GLN A 182 10.18 18.13 -25.10
N THR A 183 9.63 18.80 -24.08
CA THR A 183 9.90 20.23 -23.80
C THR A 183 10.98 20.46 -22.75
N GLY A 184 11.31 19.44 -21.94
CA GLY A 184 12.15 19.59 -20.74
C GLY A 184 11.46 20.35 -19.60
N GLY A 185 10.15 20.63 -19.73
CA GLY A 185 9.36 21.37 -18.75
C GLY A 185 8.74 20.50 -17.67
N GLY A 186 8.02 21.16 -16.74
CA GLY A 186 7.10 20.48 -15.85
C GLY A 186 5.90 19.89 -16.61
N PRO A 187 5.39 18.71 -16.22
CA PRO A 187 4.13 18.20 -16.73
C PRO A 187 2.97 19.09 -16.31
N ASN A 188 1.91 19.13 -17.12
CA ASN A 188 0.68 19.82 -16.75
C ASN A 188 0.10 19.23 -15.45
N VAL A 189 -0.30 20.10 -14.53
CA VAL A 189 -0.99 19.72 -13.28
C VAL A 189 -2.28 18.95 -13.56
N SER A 190 -2.73 18.15 -12.59
CA SER A 190 -3.99 17.43 -12.67
C SER A 190 -5.20 18.39 -12.62
N ASP A 191 -6.31 17.98 -13.23
CA ASP A 191 -7.58 18.70 -13.21
C ASP A 191 -8.35 18.48 -11.89
N ALA A 192 -8.05 17.40 -11.18
CA ALA A 192 -8.56 17.13 -9.83
C ALA A 192 -7.77 16.04 -9.07
N TYR A 193 -7.66 16.19 -7.75
CA TYR A 193 -7.43 15.07 -6.85
C TYR A 193 -8.70 14.23 -6.65
N THR A 194 -8.54 12.98 -6.24
CA THR A 194 -9.62 12.01 -6.08
C THR A 194 -9.47 11.21 -4.78
N ILE A 195 -10.60 10.84 -4.17
CA ILE A 195 -10.68 9.87 -3.08
C ILE A 195 -11.45 8.65 -3.61
N ASN A 196 -10.80 7.49 -3.62
CA ASN A 196 -11.26 6.27 -4.26
C ASN A 196 -11.72 6.50 -5.73
N GLY A 197 -10.94 7.29 -6.47
CA GLY A 197 -11.19 7.62 -7.88
C GLY A 197 -12.36 8.58 -8.14
N LEU A 198 -12.88 9.25 -7.11
CA LEU A 198 -13.95 10.27 -7.21
C LEU A 198 -13.46 11.66 -6.75
N PRO A 199 -13.61 12.73 -7.55
CA PRO A 199 -13.25 14.10 -7.16
C PRO A 199 -14.12 14.72 -6.05
N GLY A 200 -15.35 14.25 -5.85
CA GLY A 200 -16.25 14.85 -4.88
C GLY A 200 -16.90 16.16 -5.36
N PRO A 201 -17.59 16.88 -4.46
CA PRO A 201 -18.52 17.96 -4.80
C PRO A 201 -17.87 19.35 -4.90
N LEU A 202 -16.54 19.47 -4.71
CA LEU A 202 -15.83 20.75 -4.73
C LEU A 202 -15.25 21.13 -6.11
N TYR A 203 -15.34 20.23 -7.09
CA TYR A 203 -14.92 20.50 -8.47
C TYR A 203 -16.11 20.81 -9.36
N ASN A 204 -15.90 21.73 -10.32
CA ASN A 204 -16.85 21.96 -11.40
C ASN A 204 -17.16 20.66 -12.14
N CYS A 205 -18.40 20.51 -12.59
CA CYS A 205 -18.88 19.33 -13.31
C CYS A 205 -18.68 17.97 -12.57
N SER A 206 -18.55 18.00 -11.24
CA SER A 206 -18.49 16.81 -10.38
C SER A 206 -19.61 16.78 -9.34
N LYS A 207 -20.35 15.67 -9.28
CA LYS A 207 -21.30 15.35 -8.19
C LYS A 207 -20.96 14.04 -7.50
N ASP A 208 -20.05 13.25 -8.08
CA ASP A 208 -19.69 11.93 -7.61
C ASP A 208 -18.76 12.04 -6.39
N THR A 209 -19.30 11.70 -5.23
CA THR A 209 -18.64 11.82 -3.93
C THR A 209 -18.49 10.43 -3.33
N TYR A 210 -17.28 10.03 -2.94
CA TYR A 210 -17.10 8.79 -2.19
C TYR A 210 -17.78 8.89 -0.82
N LYS A 211 -18.67 7.94 -0.50
CA LYS A 211 -19.49 7.95 0.73
C LYS A 211 -19.13 6.80 1.66
N LEU A 212 -18.31 7.08 2.67
CA LEU A 212 -17.99 6.13 3.74
C LEU A 212 -19.18 6.05 4.73
N LYS A 213 -20.01 5.01 4.60
CA LYS A 213 -21.06 4.71 5.58
C LYS A 213 -20.49 4.12 6.87
N VAL A 214 -20.77 4.77 8.00
CA VAL A 214 -20.33 4.31 9.33
C VAL A 214 -21.48 4.03 10.30
N LYS A 215 -21.28 3.04 11.19
CA LYS A 215 -22.14 2.79 12.35
C LYS A 215 -21.62 3.54 13.57
N PRO A 216 -22.46 4.31 14.29
CA PRO A 216 -22.05 5.08 15.46
C PRO A 216 -21.36 4.26 16.56
N GLY A 217 -20.43 4.90 17.27
CA GLY A 217 -19.68 4.34 18.39
C GLY A 217 -18.73 3.18 18.05
N LYS A 218 -18.63 2.75 16.80
CA LYS A 218 -17.71 1.68 16.35
C LYS A 218 -16.33 2.24 15.98
N THR A 219 -15.31 1.39 16.04
CA THR A 219 -13.95 1.71 15.61
C THR A 219 -13.70 1.10 14.23
N TYR A 220 -13.34 1.90 13.24
CA TYR A 220 -12.97 1.47 11.90
C TYR A 220 -11.45 1.55 11.73
N LEU A 221 -10.85 0.65 10.94
CA LEU A 221 -9.47 0.80 10.47
C LEU A 221 -9.53 1.38 9.06
N LEU A 222 -9.21 2.66 8.90
CA LEU A 222 -9.03 3.23 7.57
C LEU A 222 -7.61 2.97 7.13
N ARG A 223 -7.47 2.48 5.90
CA ARG A 223 -6.22 2.05 5.29
C ARG A 223 -5.88 3.05 4.20
N LEU A 224 -5.15 4.09 4.58
CA LEU A 224 -4.83 5.24 3.73
C LEU A 224 -3.67 4.87 2.79
N ILE A 225 -3.79 5.22 1.51
CA ILE A 225 -2.78 4.98 0.46
C ILE A 225 -2.73 6.25 -0.38
N ASN A 226 -1.57 6.91 -0.51
CA ASN A 226 -1.41 7.97 -1.49
C ASN A 226 -0.88 7.40 -2.82
N ALA A 227 -1.78 7.15 -3.77
CA ALA A 227 -1.43 6.74 -5.14
C ALA A 227 -1.42 7.93 -6.13
N ALA A 228 -1.47 9.18 -5.65
CA ALA A 228 -1.19 10.36 -6.47
C ALA A 228 0.20 10.28 -7.10
N LEU A 229 0.38 10.96 -8.21
CA LEU A 229 1.62 10.94 -8.97
C LEU A 229 2.64 11.91 -8.39
N ASN A 230 2.24 13.14 -8.05
CA ASN A 230 3.18 14.24 -7.86
C ASN A 230 3.03 15.03 -6.55
N ASP A 231 2.02 14.78 -5.72
CA ASP A 231 1.72 15.64 -4.56
C ASP A 231 1.61 14.89 -3.22
N GLU A 232 2.20 15.48 -2.18
CA GLU A 232 1.98 15.08 -0.79
C GLU A 232 0.63 15.62 -0.31
N LEU A 233 -0.22 14.77 0.25
CA LEU A 233 -1.59 15.14 0.59
C LEU A 233 -1.79 15.22 2.12
N PHE A 234 -2.20 16.38 2.62
CA PHE A 234 -2.80 16.52 3.94
C PHE A 234 -4.21 15.94 3.93
N PHE A 235 -4.38 14.76 4.54
CA PHE A 235 -5.68 14.15 4.80
C PHE A 235 -6.21 14.49 6.19
N SER A 236 -7.51 14.79 6.30
CA SER A 236 -8.21 14.93 7.59
C SER A 236 -9.65 14.43 7.52
N ILE A 237 -10.20 14.03 8.67
CA ILE A 237 -11.65 13.76 8.82
C ILE A 237 -12.21 14.74 9.83
N ALA A 238 -13.20 15.51 9.40
CA ALA A 238 -13.77 16.60 10.18
C ALA A 238 -14.36 16.10 11.53
N ASN A 239 -14.04 16.79 12.63
CA ASN A 239 -14.38 16.42 14.03
C ASN A 239 -13.87 15.02 14.46
N HIS A 240 -12.99 14.36 13.71
CA HIS A 240 -12.51 13.02 14.04
C HIS A 240 -11.00 12.98 14.22
N THR A 241 -10.58 12.73 15.46
CA THR A 241 -9.20 12.36 15.78
C THR A 241 -8.92 10.95 15.27
N LEU A 242 -7.91 10.84 14.42
CA LEU A 242 -7.36 9.61 13.88
C LEU A 242 -6.29 9.09 14.86
N ILE A 243 -6.32 7.81 15.19
CA ILE A 243 -5.23 7.16 15.94
C ILE A 243 -4.37 6.40 14.94
N ILE A 244 -3.19 6.91 14.61
CA ILE A 244 -2.29 6.24 13.67
C ILE A 244 -1.68 5.03 14.38
N VAL A 245 -1.70 3.88 13.71
CA VAL A 245 -1.22 2.58 14.25
C VAL A 245 -0.21 1.87 13.35
N GLU A 246 0.00 2.36 12.13
CA GLU A 246 0.86 1.72 11.13
C GLU A 246 1.29 2.71 10.03
N ALA A 247 2.49 2.53 9.51
CA ALA A 247 2.96 3.12 8.25
C ALA A 247 3.71 2.04 7.46
N ASP A 248 3.53 1.98 6.14
CA ASP A 248 4.24 1.09 5.20
C ASP A 248 4.42 -0.36 5.70
N ALA A 249 3.27 -1.00 5.97
CA ALA A 249 3.14 -2.35 6.54
C ALA A 249 4.01 -2.64 7.79
N SER A 250 4.24 -1.60 8.60
CA SER A 250 5.02 -1.63 9.84
C SER A 250 4.23 -0.96 10.97
N TYR A 251 3.95 -1.70 12.05
CA TYR A 251 3.21 -1.15 13.20
C TYR A 251 4.01 -0.09 13.95
N ILE A 252 3.31 0.94 14.43
CA ILE A 252 3.90 2.10 15.09
C ILE A 252 3.48 2.18 16.56
N LYS A 253 4.25 2.90 17.40
CA LYS A 253 3.77 3.33 18.72
C LYS A 253 2.57 4.27 18.53
N PRO A 254 1.33 3.87 18.89
CA PRO A 254 0.15 4.61 18.44
C PRO A 254 0.11 6.05 18.94
N PHE A 255 -0.23 6.97 18.05
CA PHE A 255 -0.38 8.40 18.38
C PHE A 255 -1.66 8.97 17.79
N LYS A 256 -2.09 10.11 18.33
CA LYS A 256 -3.30 10.80 17.88
C LYS A 256 -2.92 11.95 16.94
N SER A 257 -3.67 12.09 15.87
CA SER A 257 -3.67 13.30 15.05
C SER A 257 -5.09 13.58 14.56
N ASN A 258 -5.28 14.72 13.91
CA ASN A 258 -6.51 15.09 13.22
C ASN A 258 -6.26 15.38 11.73
N THR A 259 -4.98 15.61 11.36
CA THR A 259 -4.49 15.78 9.99
C THR A 259 -3.22 14.93 9.81
N ILE A 260 -3.06 14.26 8.68
CA ILE A 260 -1.90 13.42 8.36
C ILE A 260 -1.41 13.82 6.98
N LEU A 261 -0.11 14.06 6.85
CA LEU A 261 0.54 14.22 5.54
C LEU A 261 0.95 12.83 5.04
N LEU A 262 0.59 12.50 3.79
CA LEU A 262 1.07 11.31 3.10
C LEU A 262 1.74 11.74 1.79
N GLY A 263 3.04 11.50 1.65
CA GLY A 263 3.73 11.62 0.37
C GLY A 263 3.27 10.53 -0.62
N PRO A 264 3.43 10.71 -1.94
CA PRO A 264 3.17 9.66 -2.92
C PRO A 264 3.84 8.33 -2.55
N GLY A 265 3.12 7.23 -2.73
CA GLY A 265 3.57 5.87 -2.41
C GLY A 265 3.30 5.46 -0.95
N GLN A 266 3.32 6.41 -0.01
CA GLN A 266 3.17 6.11 1.41
C GLN A 266 1.78 5.56 1.74
N THR A 267 1.76 4.64 2.68
CA THR A 267 0.56 4.04 3.26
C THR A 267 0.53 4.26 4.77
N THR A 268 -0.66 4.39 5.34
CA THR A 268 -0.83 4.66 6.77
C THR A 268 -2.17 4.11 7.26
N ASN A 269 -2.17 3.29 8.31
CA ASN A 269 -3.42 2.80 8.89
C ASN A 269 -3.79 3.59 10.15
N VAL A 270 -5.06 3.97 10.21
CA VAL A 270 -5.63 4.76 11.30
C VAL A 270 -6.86 4.09 11.88
N LEU A 271 -6.92 4.00 13.22
CA LEU A 271 -8.15 3.69 13.93
C LEU A 271 -8.98 4.96 14.05
N LEU A 272 -10.10 4.96 13.32
CA LEU A 272 -11.15 5.96 13.39
C LEU A 272 -12.19 5.50 14.42
N LYS A 273 -12.26 6.19 15.57
CA LYS A 273 -13.40 6.02 16.49
C LYS A 273 -14.55 6.92 16.03
N THR A 274 -15.59 6.32 15.49
CA THR A 274 -16.81 7.04 15.11
C THR A 274 -17.50 7.61 16.35
N LYS A 275 -18.10 8.79 16.19
CA LYS A 275 -18.85 9.48 17.24
C LYS A 275 -20.10 8.68 17.68
N PRO A 276 -20.73 9.03 18.83
CA PRO A 276 -22.08 8.58 19.18
C PRO A 276 -23.12 8.81 18.07
N TYR A 277 -24.35 8.31 18.24
CA TYR A 277 -25.42 8.60 17.28
C TYR A 277 -25.80 10.08 17.37
N TYR A 278 -25.28 10.83 16.41
CA TYR A 278 -25.88 12.08 15.98
C TYR A 278 -26.82 11.71 14.83
N PRO A 279 -28.15 11.89 14.96
CA PRO A 279 -28.93 12.25 13.80
C PRO A 279 -28.40 13.60 13.33
N ASN A 280 -28.54 13.90 12.04
CA ASN A 280 -28.16 15.20 11.52
C ASN A 280 -26.63 15.34 11.28
N ALA A 281 -25.81 14.26 11.28
CA ALA A 281 -24.34 14.22 11.14
C ALA A 281 -23.69 13.43 9.96
N THR A 282 -22.70 14.05 9.30
CA THR A 282 -21.75 13.57 8.27
C THR A 282 -20.45 14.31 8.48
N PHE A 283 -19.33 13.77 8.03
CA PHE A 283 -18.03 14.39 8.21
C PHE A 283 -17.28 14.37 6.89
N PHE A 284 -16.89 15.53 6.37
CA PHE A 284 -16.02 15.57 5.20
C PHE A 284 -14.69 14.90 5.53
N MET A 285 -14.27 14.04 4.62
CA MET A 285 -12.92 13.49 4.54
C MET A 285 -12.24 14.31 3.44
N LEU A 286 -11.38 15.24 3.84
CA LEU A 286 -10.73 16.19 2.94
C LEU A 286 -9.30 15.73 2.69
N ALA A 287 -8.84 15.84 1.45
CA ALA A 287 -7.41 15.85 1.14
C ALA A 287 -7.06 17.12 0.35
N LYS A 288 -5.94 17.75 0.71
CA LYS A 288 -5.38 18.93 0.02
C LYS A 288 -3.86 18.74 -0.10
N PRO A 289 -3.23 19.09 -1.23
CA PRO A 289 -1.78 19.06 -1.36
C PRO A 289 -1.04 20.01 -0.42
N TYR A 290 0.18 19.63 -0.11
CA TYR A 290 1.20 20.43 0.54
C TYR A 290 2.31 20.73 -0.47
N PHE A 291 2.51 22.00 -0.79
CA PHE A 291 3.54 22.45 -1.73
C PHE A 291 4.24 23.70 -1.20
N THR A 292 5.57 23.67 -1.20
CA THR A 292 6.44 24.76 -0.73
C THR A 292 7.54 25.12 -1.74
N GLY A 293 7.52 24.49 -2.93
CA GLY A 293 8.51 24.69 -3.98
C GLY A 293 8.24 25.93 -4.86
N GLN A 294 8.98 26.01 -5.96
CA GLN A 294 8.73 26.96 -7.06
C GLN A 294 8.20 26.15 -8.26
N GLY A 295 6.93 26.33 -8.60
CA GLY A 295 6.28 25.58 -9.69
C GLY A 295 4.75 25.68 -9.65
N THR A 296 4.09 25.15 -10.67
CA THR A 296 2.63 25.00 -10.71
C THR A 296 2.20 23.69 -10.07
N PHE A 297 1.20 23.75 -9.19
CA PHE A 297 0.52 22.61 -8.57
C PHE A 297 -0.99 22.86 -8.59
N ASP A 298 -1.82 21.81 -8.56
CA ASP A 298 -3.26 22.00 -8.34
C ASP A 298 -3.51 22.41 -6.87
N ASN A 299 -4.05 23.61 -6.64
CA ASN A 299 -4.31 24.14 -5.29
C ASN A 299 -5.75 23.85 -4.78
N SER A 300 -6.48 22.97 -5.47
CA SER A 300 -7.84 22.54 -5.13
C SER A 300 -7.92 21.73 -3.82
N THR A 301 -9.07 21.10 -3.55
CA THR A 301 -9.27 20.23 -2.38
C THR A 301 -10.30 19.17 -2.73
N VAL A 302 -9.91 17.89 -2.64
CA VAL A 302 -10.83 16.78 -2.84
C VAL A 302 -11.61 16.51 -1.56
N ALA A 303 -12.92 16.27 -1.70
CA ALA A 303 -13.81 16.01 -0.59
C ALA A 303 -14.64 14.75 -0.79
N ALA A 304 -14.40 13.74 0.04
CA ALA A 304 -15.31 12.62 0.24
C ALA A 304 -16.18 12.88 1.48
N SER A 305 -17.28 12.13 1.65
CA SER A 305 -18.16 12.26 2.81
C SER A 305 -18.16 10.97 3.64
N MET A 306 -18.02 11.11 4.95
CA MET A 306 -18.23 10.04 5.92
C MET A 306 -19.57 10.26 6.61
N ASN A 307 -20.59 9.56 6.14
CA ASN A 307 -21.93 9.70 6.65
C ASN A 307 -22.10 8.70 7.80
N ASN A 308 -22.46 9.19 8.99
CA ASN A 308 -23.38 8.39 9.80
C ASN A 308 -24.62 8.15 8.93
N GLU A 309 -25.33 7.06 9.16
CA GLU A 309 -26.78 7.14 9.03
C GLU A 309 -27.19 7.94 10.29
N SER A 310 -27.35 9.30 10.26
CA SER A 310 -27.62 10.24 9.12
C SER A 310 -27.06 11.70 9.29
N PHE A 311 -26.64 12.50 8.24
CA PHE A 311 -26.69 14.03 8.11
C PHE A 311 -25.40 14.93 7.83
N ALA A 312 -24.92 15.90 8.67
CA ALA A 312 -23.95 17.04 8.40
C ALA A 312 -22.76 17.39 9.43
N LEU A 313 -21.96 18.47 9.21
CA LEU A 313 -20.51 18.69 9.62
C LEU A 313 -20.14 19.42 10.96
N PRO A 314 -18.93 19.17 11.59
CA PRO A 314 -17.94 20.22 12.03
C PRO A 314 -16.42 19.78 12.09
N THR A 315 -15.43 20.58 12.60
CA THR A 315 -13.95 20.48 12.22
C THR A 315 -12.82 20.81 13.29
N ILE A 316 -11.55 20.31 13.10
CA ILE A 316 -10.16 20.78 13.56
C ILE A 316 -9.68 20.61 15.06
N ALA A 317 -8.36 20.54 15.47
CA ALA A 317 -7.17 19.68 15.14
C ALA A 317 -5.85 19.93 16.00
N LEU A 318 -4.90 18.95 16.15
CA LEU A 318 -3.37 19.01 16.13
C LEU A 318 -2.60 17.64 16.43
N LEU A 319 -1.22 17.60 16.49
CA LEU A 319 -0.18 16.52 16.11
C LEU A 319 0.59 15.75 17.28
N GLN A 320 1.75 14.98 17.31
CA GLN A 320 2.99 14.59 16.49
C GLN A 320 3.77 13.29 17.02
N GLN A 321 4.88 12.74 16.41
CA GLN A 321 5.60 11.43 16.74
C GLN A 321 7.03 11.13 16.06
N HIS A 322 7.75 9.96 16.26
CA HIS A 322 9.00 9.48 15.50
C HIS A 322 9.48 7.95 15.55
N PHE A 323 10.56 7.49 14.82
CA PHE A 323 10.82 6.07 14.28
C PHE A 323 12.27 5.42 14.04
N PHE A 324 12.38 4.11 13.62
CA PHE A 324 13.48 3.28 12.91
C PHE A 324 13.01 1.81 12.51
N GLY A 325 13.62 0.82 11.77
CA GLY A 325 14.78 0.57 10.81
C GLY A 325 15.28 -0.95 10.60
N LYS A 326 15.61 -1.51 9.38
CA LYS A 326 16.35 -2.83 9.04
C LYS A 326 16.68 -3.06 7.51
N ALA A 327 17.42 -4.13 7.06
CA ALA A 327 18.03 -4.29 5.68
C ALA A 327 17.93 -5.69 4.92
N ASN A 328 18.19 -5.76 3.58
CA ASN A 328 18.00 -6.93 2.64
C ASN A 328 18.98 -6.97 1.40
N ASN A 329 19.01 -8.07 0.60
CA ASN A 329 19.79 -8.26 -0.67
C ASN A 329 18.92 -8.38 -1.95
N GLY A 330 19.46 -8.05 -3.14
CA GLY A 330 18.77 -8.12 -4.45
C GLY A 330 19.14 -6.97 -5.41
N VAL A 331 18.40 -6.85 -6.54
CA VAL A 331 18.39 -5.59 -7.32
C VAL A 331 17.31 -4.68 -6.73
N TRP A 332 17.71 -3.51 -6.22
CA TRP A 332 16.80 -2.57 -5.55
C TRP A 332 16.64 -1.30 -6.38
N LEU A 333 15.42 -1.02 -6.83
CA LEU A 333 15.10 0.25 -7.48
C LEU A 333 14.87 1.32 -6.41
N MET A 334 15.90 2.11 -6.12
CA MET A 334 15.76 3.37 -5.38
C MET A 334 15.23 4.43 -6.35
N HIS A 335 14.01 4.91 -6.17
CA HIS A 335 13.44 5.95 -7.02
C HIS A 335 12.63 6.97 -6.22
N CYS A 336 12.44 8.16 -6.78
CA CYS A 336 11.47 9.09 -6.25
C CYS A 336 10.05 8.61 -6.61
N HIS A 337 9.11 8.68 -5.66
CA HIS A 337 7.70 8.35 -5.89
C HIS A 337 6.87 9.54 -6.41
N PHE A 338 7.53 10.68 -6.65
CA PHE A 338 7.00 11.76 -7.48
C PHE A 338 7.26 11.35 -8.94
N ASP A 339 6.20 11.09 -9.72
CA ASP A 339 6.34 10.51 -11.06
C ASP A 339 6.99 11.47 -12.07
N VAL A 340 6.85 12.79 -11.84
CA VAL A 340 7.66 13.81 -12.52
C VAL A 340 9.17 13.59 -12.27
N HIS A 341 9.59 13.42 -11.02
CA HIS A 341 10.99 13.15 -10.68
C HIS A 341 11.49 11.80 -11.24
N LEU A 342 10.65 10.76 -11.21
CA LEU A 342 10.95 9.46 -11.83
C LEU A 342 11.22 9.60 -13.35
N SER A 343 10.45 10.45 -14.04
CA SER A 343 10.61 10.72 -15.48
C SER A 343 11.88 11.53 -15.78
N TRP A 344 12.22 12.50 -14.93
CA TRP A 344 13.47 13.29 -14.99
C TRP A 344 14.74 12.50 -14.61
N GLY A 345 14.61 11.20 -14.26
CA GLY A 345 15.74 10.32 -14.04
C GLY A 345 16.13 10.10 -12.58
N LEU A 346 15.32 10.50 -11.60
CA LEU A 346 15.51 10.14 -10.18
C LEU A 346 15.10 8.67 -9.93
N ARG A 347 15.86 7.77 -10.55
CA ARG A 347 15.81 6.31 -10.43
C ARG A 347 17.23 5.73 -10.48
N MET A 348 17.53 4.84 -9.56
CA MET A 348 18.84 4.21 -9.38
C MET A 348 18.63 2.74 -9.03
N ALA A 349 19.17 1.83 -9.84
CA ALA A 349 19.16 0.40 -9.53
C ALA A 349 20.45 0.04 -8.78
N TRP A 350 20.31 -0.39 -7.53
CA TRP A 350 21.41 -0.94 -6.74
C TRP A 350 21.47 -2.44 -6.96
N ILE A 351 22.59 -2.96 -7.44
CA ILE A 351 22.85 -4.41 -7.47
C ILE A 351 23.53 -4.78 -6.15
N VAL A 352 22.80 -5.42 -5.24
CA VAL A 352 23.37 -6.00 -4.01
C VAL A 352 23.66 -7.47 -4.28
N GLU A 353 24.95 -7.79 -4.42
CA GLU A 353 25.43 -9.11 -4.79
C GLU A 353 25.12 -10.23 -3.77
N ASP A 354 25.23 -11.46 -4.24
CA ASP A 354 25.08 -12.69 -3.47
C ASP A 354 26.11 -12.77 -2.32
N GLY A 355 25.64 -12.99 -1.09
CA GLY A 355 26.51 -13.23 0.05
C GLY A 355 27.11 -14.63 0.09
N LYS A 356 27.98 -14.87 1.09
CA LYS A 356 28.71 -16.14 1.23
C LYS A 356 27.82 -17.31 1.67
N LEU A 357 26.76 -17.03 2.44
CA LEU A 357 25.85 -18.06 2.97
C LEU A 357 24.69 -18.34 1.98
N PRO A 358 24.14 -19.58 1.92
CA PRO A 358 23.05 -19.91 0.99
C PRO A 358 21.79 -19.03 1.12
N ASN A 359 21.49 -18.54 2.34
CA ASN A 359 20.37 -17.63 2.60
C ASN A 359 20.66 -16.16 2.25
N GLN A 360 21.86 -15.84 1.76
CA GLN A 360 22.25 -14.53 1.24
C GLN A 360 22.31 -14.51 -0.30
N LYS A 361 21.86 -15.61 -0.95
CA LYS A 361 21.90 -15.78 -2.40
C LYS A 361 20.52 -15.72 -3.02
N LEU A 362 20.42 -15.17 -4.23
CA LEU A 362 19.20 -15.24 -5.01
C LEU A 362 19.00 -16.67 -5.59
N PRO A 363 17.76 -17.20 -5.61
CA PRO A 363 17.48 -18.40 -6.39
C PRO A 363 17.60 -18.11 -7.90
N PRO A 364 17.73 -19.14 -8.75
CA PRO A 364 17.77 -18.95 -10.20
C PRO A 364 16.43 -18.37 -10.72
N PRO A 365 16.45 -17.56 -11.80
CA PRO A 365 15.24 -16.95 -12.34
C PRO A 365 14.23 -17.99 -12.85
N PRO A 366 12.93 -17.66 -12.90
CA PRO A 366 11.89 -18.54 -13.46
C PRO A 366 12.19 -18.94 -14.91
N LYS A 367 11.83 -20.18 -15.29
CA LYS A 367 12.07 -20.71 -16.65
C LYS A 367 11.27 -19.97 -17.74
N ASP A 368 10.21 -19.28 -17.35
CA ASP A 368 9.30 -18.48 -18.14
C ASP A 368 9.63 -16.96 -18.11
N LEU A 369 10.70 -16.56 -17.42
CA LEU A 369 11.20 -15.18 -17.48
C LEU A 369 11.72 -14.89 -18.91
N PRO A 370 11.34 -13.76 -19.53
CA PRO A 370 11.89 -13.37 -20.83
C PRO A 370 13.41 -13.25 -20.79
N LYS A 371 14.08 -13.70 -21.86
CA LYS A 371 15.50 -13.45 -22.08
C LYS A 371 15.66 -12.13 -22.85
N CYS A 372 16.64 -11.34 -22.45
CA CYS A 372 17.10 -10.16 -23.19
C CYS A 372 17.80 -10.56 -24.50
#